data_AF-A0A969E1S2-F1
#
_entry.id   AF-A0A969E1S2-F1
#
_cell.length_a   1.000
_cell.length_b   1.000
_cell.length_c   1.000
_cell.angle_alpha   90.00
_cell.angle_beta   90.00
_cell.angle_gamma   90.00
#
_symmetry.space_group_name_H-M   'P 1'
#
loop_
_entity.id
_entity.type
_entity.pdbx_description
1 polymer ?
#
loop_
_entity_poly.entity_id
_entity_poly.type
_entity_poly.pdbx_seq_one_letter_code
_entity_poly.pdbx_strand_id
1 'polypeptide(L)'
;MMKTSVFLSRCALVLLGALSFAACKRPLMAKKMTQSMAQYVYAYTTGTVSREQPVRVRFTAPVVNVEEVGKAVAPDVFKLTPSVSGAAIWEDAQTIRFTATENFASGQTYLGAVTLRKIFKSVPKDAETFEFDFRTREMYFEVVTDGIQPDGNNVNLQELSGELVASDRAETAAIEKCLTAQQNGKSLIINWLHAPDGLKHTFKIKGVTRTNNEGKVNLAWNATAIGSNFEGKTEVIIPALGQFTAMNARLVQDAEQYVKINFSDPLSINQDLRGLVRINDFATDSRLTIDGNSVLLYPTERVVGEKSVFVEASVKNAQGKGLNAPANFPLAFSDIKPQVRLVGRGVILPNSDGLNFPFEAINLNYVDVEIVKIYNNNILQFLQTNDLDGAQEMARVGNIVMQKGLV
;
A
#
# COMPACT_ATOMS: atom_id res chain seq x y z
N MET A 1 -54.16 -5.89 -47.63
CA MET A 1 -52.77 -5.53 -48.00
C MET A 1 -52.46 -4.14 -47.44
N MET A 2 -51.38 -3.81 -46.76
CA MET A 2 -50.26 -4.54 -46.17
C MET A 2 -49.40 -3.45 -45.49
N LYS A 3 -49.54 -3.21 -44.18
CA LYS A 3 -48.59 -2.37 -43.40
C LYS A 3 -48.60 -2.80 -41.92
N THR A 4 -48.03 -3.97 -41.66
CA THR A 4 -47.69 -4.47 -40.32
C THR A 4 -46.41 -5.30 -40.45
N SER A 5 -45.23 -4.67 -40.52
CA SER A 5 -43.96 -5.44 -40.54
C SER A 5 -42.68 -4.69 -40.15
N VAL A 6 -42.73 -3.51 -39.52
CA VAL A 6 -41.49 -2.76 -39.20
C VAL A 6 -41.04 -2.88 -37.73
N PHE A 7 -41.86 -3.47 -36.84
CA PHE A 7 -41.51 -3.54 -35.41
C PHE A 7 -40.72 -4.78 -34.97
N LEU A 8 -40.62 -5.83 -35.79
CA LEU A 8 -39.89 -7.06 -35.42
C LEU A 8 -38.38 -7.04 -35.72
N SER A 9 -37.88 -6.11 -36.54
CA SER A 9 -36.46 -6.12 -36.94
C SER A 9 -35.53 -5.43 -35.92
N ARG A 10 -36.06 -4.56 -35.04
CA ARG A 10 -35.24 -3.88 -34.01
C ARG A 10 -35.08 -4.64 -32.70
N CYS A 11 -35.94 -5.60 -32.38
CA CYS A 11 -35.76 -6.45 -31.19
C CYS A 11 -34.73 -7.57 -31.41
N ALA A 12 -34.56 -8.05 -32.66
CA ALA A 12 -33.55 -9.08 -32.98
C ALA A 12 -32.10 -8.55 -32.91
N LEU A 13 -31.89 -7.26 -33.17
CA LEU A 13 -30.55 -6.63 -33.08
C LEU A 13 -30.15 -6.24 -31.65
N VAL A 14 -31.12 -6.04 -30.75
CA VAL A 14 -30.85 -5.82 -29.31
C VAL A 14 -30.65 -7.15 -28.58
N LEU A 15 -31.27 -8.25 -29.02
CA LEU A 15 -31.02 -9.58 -28.46
C LEU A 15 -29.67 -10.18 -28.89
N LEU A 16 -29.12 -9.82 -30.06
CA LEU A 16 -27.78 -10.30 -30.45
C LEU A 16 -26.62 -9.59 -29.72
N GLY A 17 -26.86 -8.39 -29.16
CA GLY A 17 -25.88 -7.65 -28.35
C GLY A 17 -25.84 -8.06 -26.88
N ALA A 18 -26.88 -8.74 -26.38
CA ALA A 18 -26.99 -9.16 -24.97
C ALA A 18 -26.42 -10.57 -24.71
N LEU A 19 -26.07 -11.33 -25.75
CA LEU A 19 -25.53 -12.70 -25.64
C LEU A 19 -23.99 -12.78 -25.55
N SER A 20 -23.28 -11.65 -25.63
CA SER A 20 -21.80 -11.62 -25.57
C SER A 20 -21.21 -11.49 -24.15
N PHE A 21 -22.04 -11.26 -23.11
CA PHE A 21 -21.55 -10.98 -21.75
C PHE A 21 -21.79 -12.09 -20.72
N ALA A 22 -22.35 -13.23 -21.12
CA ALA A 22 -22.55 -14.38 -20.23
C ALA A 22 -21.61 -15.56 -20.55
N ALA A 23 -20.41 -15.28 -21.08
CA ALA A 23 -19.33 -16.26 -21.01
C ALA A 23 -18.84 -16.29 -19.56
N CYS A 24 -19.23 -17.32 -18.80
CA CYS A 24 -18.58 -17.69 -17.55
C CYS A 24 -17.06 -17.66 -17.78
N LYS A 25 -16.40 -16.58 -17.34
CA LYS A 25 -14.93 -16.47 -17.44
C LYS A 25 -14.39 -17.57 -16.55
N ARG A 26 -13.88 -18.65 -17.16
CA ARG A 26 -13.08 -19.64 -16.44
C ARG A 26 -11.99 -18.88 -15.67
N PRO A 27 -11.72 -19.23 -14.40
CA PRO A 27 -10.63 -18.59 -13.67
C PRO A 27 -9.34 -18.77 -14.48
N LEU A 28 -8.63 -17.67 -14.73
CA LEU A 28 -7.30 -17.70 -15.32
C LEU A 28 -6.35 -18.25 -14.25
N MET A 29 -6.16 -19.56 -14.25
CA MET A 29 -5.24 -20.27 -13.37
C MET A 29 -4.24 -21.05 -14.21
N ALA A 30 -2.97 -21.00 -13.82
CA ALA A 30 -1.95 -21.81 -14.44
C ALA A 30 -2.15 -23.29 -14.13
N LYS A 31 -1.76 -24.14 -15.07
CA LYS A 31 -1.56 -25.56 -14.76
C LYS A 31 -0.47 -25.70 -13.70
N LYS A 32 -0.62 -26.71 -12.84
CA LYS A 32 0.41 -27.05 -11.86
C LYS A 32 1.73 -27.34 -12.57
N MET A 33 2.79 -26.69 -12.11
CA MET A 33 4.16 -26.94 -12.56
C MET A 33 4.54 -28.41 -12.30
N THR A 34 4.98 -29.10 -13.35
CA THR A 34 5.43 -30.50 -13.27
C THR A 34 6.90 -30.58 -12.84
N GLN A 35 7.33 -31.75 -12.39
CA GLN A 35 8.74 -31.99 -12.06
C GLN A 35 9.65 -31.83 -13.29
N SER A 36 9.16 -32.17 -14.48
CA SER A 36 9.86 -31.99 -15.75
C SER A 36 10.07 -30.50 -16.08
N MET A 37 9.09 -29.64 -15.83
CA MET A 37 9.22 -28.18 -16.01
C MET A 37 10.23 -27.55 -15.05
N ALA A 38 10.35 -28.06 -13.83
CA ALA A 38 11.29 -27.57 -12.80
C ALA A 38 12.76 -27.68 -13.19
N GLN A 39 13.09 -28.49 -14.21
CA GLN A 39 14.44 -28.56 -14.75
C GLN A 39 14.81 -27.37 -15.63
N TYR A 40 13.82 -26.61 -16.13
CA TYR A 40 14.01 -25.52 -17.09
C TYR A 40 13.71 -24.16 -16.48
N VAL A 41 12.71 -24.07 -15.62
CA VAL A 41 12.26 -22.80 -15.00
C VAL A 41 12.68 -22.77 -13.53
N TYR A 42 13.42 -21.72 -13.18
CA TYR A 42 13.95 -21.50 -11.84
C TYR A 42 13.03 -20.61 -11.00
N ALA A 43 12.56 -19.49 -11.56
CA ALA A 43 11.68 -18.55 -10.86
C ALA A 43 10.78 -17.78 -11.84
N TYR A 44 9.65 -17.28 -11.36
CA TYR A 44 8.71 -16.51 -12.16
C TYR A 44 7.86 -15.59 -11.27
N THR A 45 7.27 -14.55 -11.88
CA THR A 45 6.32 -13.66 -11.20
C THR A 45 5.07 -14.43 -10.77
N THR A 46 4.72 -14.36 -9.49
CA THR A 46 3.52 -15.01 -8.95
C THR A 46 2.95 -14.21 -7.77
N GLY A 47 1.76 -14.59 -7.30
CA GLY A 47 1.07 -13.93 -6.20
C GLY A 47 0.49 -12.57 -6.60
N THR A 48 0.36 -11.67 -5.61
CA THR A 48 -0.17 -10.33 -5.80
C THR A 48 0.96 -9.31 -5.98
N VAL A 49 1.00 -8.65 -7.13
CA VAL A 49 2.08 -7.73 -7.54
C VAL A 49 1.56 -6.33 -7.83
N SER A 50 2.46 -5.34 -7.81
CA SER A 50 2.11 -3.98 -8.25
C SER A 50 1.76 -3.97 -9.75
N ARG A 51 0.89 -3.05 -10.14
CA ARG A 51 0.51 -2.80 -11.55
C ARG A 51 1.64 -2.21 -12.39
N GLU A 52 2.70 -1.71 -11.75
CA GLU A 52 3.91 -1.19 -12.39
C GLU A 52 5.04 -2.24 -12.44
N GLN A 53 4.86 -3.38 -11.76
CA GLN A 53 5.91 -4.38 -11.63
C GLN A 53 6.14 -5.13 -12.95
N PRO A 54 7.39 -5.21 -13.45
CA PRO A 54 7.70 -6.07 -14.59
C PRO A 54 7.42 -7.54 -14.30
N VAL A 55 6.95 -8.26 -15.32
CA VAL A 55 6.75 -9.71 -15.27
C VAL A 55 8.05 -10.40 -15.67
N ARG A 56 8.52 -11.35 -14.88
CA ARG A 56 9.77 -12.07 -15.11
C ARG A 56 9.59 -13.57 -15.13
N VAL A 57 10.36 -14.25 -15.98
CA VAL A 57 10.57 -15.69 -15.96
C VAL A 57 12.07 -15.95 -16.09
N ARG A 58 12.63 -16.64 -15.10
CA ARG A 58 14.04 -16.99 -15.03
C ARG A 58 14.22 -18.49 -15.21
N PHE A 59 15.16 -18.86 -16.06
CA PHE A 59 15.51 -20.23 -16.38
C PHE A 59 16.62 -20.76 -15.48
N THR A 60 16.77 -22.08 -15.41
CA THR A 60 17.78 -22.78 -14.57
C THR A 60 19.20 -22.68 -15.13
N ALA A 61 19.36 -22.31 -16.39
CA ALA A 61 20.63 -22.15 -17.08
C ALA A 61 20.55 -21.01 -18.10
N PRO A 62 21.69 -20.47 -18.57
CA PRO A 62 21.72 -19.56 -19.71
C PRO A 62 21.03 -20.20 -20.93
N VAL A 63 20.09 -19.46 -21.52
CA VAL A 63 19.30 -19.88 -22.69
C VAL A 63 19.56 -19.02 -23.92
N VAL A 64 20.22 -17.88 -23.75
CA VAL A 64 20.69 -17.03 -24.85
C VAL A 64 22.13 -16.61 -24.61
N ASN A 65 22.83 -16.27 -25.68
CA ASN A 65 24.17 -15.72 -25.59
C ASN A 65 24.13 -14.24 -25.12
N VAL A 66 25.28 -13.73 -24.69
CA VAL A 66 25.39 -12.35 -24.16
C VAL A 66 24.96 -11.31 -25.19
N GLU A 67 25.14 -11.58 -26.49
CA GLU A 67 24.76 -10.65 -27.57
C GLU A 67 23.24 -10.49 -27.71
N GLU A 68 22.44 -11.38 -27.13
CA GLU A 68 20.97 -11.29 -27.13
C GLU A 68 20.42 -10.52 -25.93
N VAL A 69 21.23 -10.26 -24.90
CA VAL A 69 20.82 -9.50 -23.73
C VAL A 69 20.42 -8.08 -24.15
N GLY A 70 19.26 -7.63 -23.68
CA GLY A 70 18.62 -6.38 -24.06
C GLY A 70 17.75 -6.46 -25.33
N LYS A 71 17.85 -7.54 -26.12
CA LYS A 71 17.02 -7.69 -27.34
C LYS A 71 15.64 -8.24 -27.03
N ALA A 72 14.71 -8.00 -27.96
CA ALA A 72 13.34 -8.48 -27.89
C ALA A 72 13.28 -10.01 -27.92
N VAL A 73 12.43 -10.58 -27.07
CA VAL A 73 12.05 -11.99 -27.10
C VAL A 73 11.13 -12.23 -28.29
N ALA A 74 11.30 -13.37 -28.97
CA ALA A 74 10.43 -13.71 -30.11
C ALA A 74 8.94 -13.78 -29.68
N PRO A 75 7.98 -13.23 -30.46
CA PRO A 75 6.58 -13.11 -30.04
C PRO A 75 5.84 -14.42 -29.75
N ASP A 76 6.35 -15.56 -30.22
CA ASP A 76 5.79 -16.89 -29.97
C ASP A 76 6.39 -17.59 -28.74
N VAL A 77 7.41 -16.99 -28.10
CA VAL A 77 8.07 -17.52 -26.91
C VAL A 77 7.33 -17.12 -25.64
N PHE A 78 6.91 -15.86 -25.49
CA PHE A 78 6.25 -15.35 -24.29
C PHE A 78 4.90 -14.72 -24.61
N LYS A 79 3.86 -15.08 -23.85
CA LYS A 79 2.51 -14.52 -24.01
C LYS A 79 1.86 -14.23 -22.65
N LEU A 80 1.04 -13.19 -22.61
CA LEU A 80 0.17 -12.86 -21.48
C LEU A 80 -1.30 -12.93 -21.91
N THR A 81 -2.14 -13.43 -21.01
CA THR A 81 -3.61 -13.48 -21.16
C THR A 81 -4.27 -12.93 -19.89
N PRO A 82 -5.07 -11.85 -19.95
CA PRO A 82 -5.37 -11.02 -21.12
C PRO A 82 -4.10 -10.41 -21.73
N SER A 83 -4.17 -10.08 -23.03
CA SER A 83 -3.06 -9.43 -23.72
C SER A 83 -2.79 -8.05 -23.13
N VAL A 84 -1.52 -7.67 -23.02
CA VAL A 84 -1.07 -6.38 -22.50
C VAL A 84 -0.07 -5.79 -23.49
N SER A 85 -0.24 -4.52 -23.84
CA SER A 85 0.74 -3.79 -24.64
C SER A 85 2.04 -3.64 -23.85
N GLY A 86 3.16 -4.04 -24.43
CA GLY A 86 4.46 -4.00 -23.77
C GLY A 86 5.55 -4.67 -24.58
N ALA A 87 6.74 -4.77 -23.99
CA ALA A 87 7.90 -5.40 -24.59
C ALA A 87 8.46 -6.50 -23.67
N ALA A 88 8.65 -7.70 -24.22
CA ALA A 88 9.45 -8.75 -23.61
C ALA A 88 10.88 -8.67 -24.14
N ILE A 89 11.87 -8.61 -23.26
CA ILE A 89 13.28 -8.63 -23.60
C ILE A 89 14.03 -9.69 -22.79
N TRP A 90 15.22 -10.07 -23.25
CA TRP A 90 16.19 -10.80 -22.44
C TRP A 90 16.86 -9.82 -21.47
N GLU A 91 16.47 -9.87 -20.19
CA GLU A 91 17.07 -9.02 -19.15
C GLU A 91 18.52 -9.42 -18.87
N ASP A 92 18.79 -10.72 -18.91
CA ASP A 92 20.10 -11.35 -18.84
C ASP A 92 20.06 -12.65 -19.66
N ALA A 93 21.15 -13.44 -19.64
CA ALA A 93 21.26 -14.67 -20.41
C ALA A 93 20.23 -15.77 -20.02
N GLN A 94 19.51 -15.61 -18.91
CA GLN A 94 18.60 -16.60 -18.33
C GLN A 94 17.21 -16.04 -17.98
N THR A 95 16.92 -14.76 -18.23
CA THR A 95 15.70 -14.11 -17.74
C THR A 95 14.97 -13.37 -18.84
N ILE A 96 13.70 -13.72 -19.05
CA ILE A 96 12.74 -12.91 -19.79
C ILE A 96 12.15 -11.87 -18.84
N ARG A 97 12.16 -10.60 -19.24
CA ARG A 97 11.43 -9.53 -18.57
C ARG A 97 10.44 -8.90 -19.54
N PHE A 98 9.18 -8.91 -19.17
CA PHE A 98 8.12 -8.17 -19.84
C PHE A 98 7.79 -6.90 -19.05
N THR A 99 7.86 -5.76 -19.72
CA THR A 99 7.46 -4.45 -19.20
C THR A 99 6.27 -3.95 -20.01
N ALA A 100 5.17 -3.66 -19.33
CA ALA A 100 3.98 -3.10 -19.97
C ALA A 100 4.24 -1.64 -20.38
N THR A 101 3.69 -1.21 -21.53
CA THR A 101 3.79 0.18 -22.01
C THR A 101 3.01 1.13 -21.13
N GLU A 102 1.85 0.65 -20.65
CA GLU A 102 1.02 1.28 -19.62
C GLU A 102 0.90 0.34 -18.44
N ASN A 103 0.47 0.84 -17.28
CA ASN A 103 0.27 0.02 -16.09
C ASN A 103 -0.68 -1.15 -16.37
N PHE A 104 -0.42 -2.31 -15.77
CA PHE A 104 -1.36 -3.42 -15.81
C PHE A 104 -2.72 -2.98 -15.25
N ALA A 105 -3.80 -3.63 -15.70
CA ALA A 105 -5.14 -3.35 -15.19
C ALA A 105 -5.21 -3.63 -13.68
N SER A 106 -5.98 -2.84 -12.96
CA SER A 106 -6.19 -2.98 -11.51
C SER A 106 -6.94 -4.25 -11.17
N GLY A 107 -6.52 -4.96 -10.11
CA GLY A 107 -7.23 -6.12 -9.57
C GLY A 107 -7.46 -7.24 -10.61
N GLN A 108 -6.56 -7.38 -11.58
CA GLN A 108 -6.71 -8.27 -12.72
C GLN A 108 -5.75 -9.45 -12.58
N THR A 109 -6.27 -10.65 -12.82
CA THR A 109 -5.46 -11.87 -12.93
C THR A 109 -4.95 -12.03 -14.35
N TYR A 110 -3.68 -12.38 -14.49
CA TYR A 110 -2.99 -12.64 -15.75
C TYR A 110 -2.38 -14.04 -15.75
N LEU A 111 -2.46 -14.70 -16.90
CA LEU A 111 -1.79 -15.96 -17.20
C LEU A 111 -0.63 -15.68 -18.15
N GLY A 112 0.60 -15.92 -17.68
CA GLY A 112 1.80 -15.95 -18.49
C GLY A 112 2.04 -17.36 -19.05
N ALA A 113 2.46 -17.43 -20.31
CA ALA A 113 2.84 -18.68 -20.97
C ALA A 113 4.20 -18.53 -21.66
N VAL A 114 5.09 -19.48 -21.42
CA VAL A 114 6.41 -19.58 -22.04
C VAL A 114 6.51 -20.86 -22.84
N THR A 115 6.76 -20.76 -24.14
CA THR A 115 6.94 -21.92 -25.03
C THR A 115 8.36 -22.48 -24.88
N LEU A 116 8.61 -23.34 -23.89
CA LEU A 116 9.93 -23.89 -23.57
C LEU A 116 10.59 -24.63 -24.75
N ARG A 117 9.81 -25.34 -25.58
CA ARG A 117 10.33 -26.03 -26.78
C ARG A 117 10.96 -25.09 -27.84
N LYS A 118 10.72 -23.77 -27.74
CA LYS A 118 11.33 -22.76 -28.61
C LYS A 118 12.66 -22.25 -28.08
N ILE A 119 12.94 -22.50 -26.79
CA ILE A 119 14.14 -22.05 -26.08
C ILE A 119 15.12 -23.23 -25.94
N PHE A 120 14.63 -24.42 -25.61
CA PHE A 120 15.44 -25.61 -25.36
C PHE A 120 15.26 -26.66 -26.47
N LYS A 121 16.36 -27.32 -26.85
CA LYS A 121 16.40 -28.31 -27.95
C LYS A 121 15.63 -29.61 -27.65
N SER A 122 15.54 -30.00 -26.38
CA SER A 122 14.89 -31.24 -25.96
C SER A 122 14.07 -30.99 -24.70
N VAL A 123 12.75 -30.92 -24.88
CA VAL A 123 11.78 -30.69 -23.81
C VAL A 123 10.73 -31.80 -23.86
N PRO A 124 10.44 -32.48 -22.74
CA PRO A 124 9.35 -33.44 -22.65
C PRO A 124 8.00 -32.84 -23.08
N LYS A 125 7.11 -33.67 -23.62
CA LYS A 125 5.80 -33.23 -24.14
C LYS A 125 4.96 -32.47 -23.10
N ASP A 126 5.01 -32.93 -21.85
CA ASP A 126 4.33 -32.32 -20.71
C ASP A 126 4.97 -31.01 -20.24
N ALA A 127 6.20 -30.68 -20.69
CA ALA A 127 6.93 -29.46 -20.35
C ALA A 127 7.07 -28.49 -21.53
N GLU A 128 6.44 -28.74 -22.69
CA GLU A 128 6.61 -27.88 -23.88
C GLU A 128 6.21 -26.42 -23.66
N THR A 129 5.24 -26.19 -22.78
CA THR A 129 4.76 -24.86 -22.38
C THR A 129 4.70 -24.79 -20.87
N PHE A 130 5.38 -23.80 -20.31
CA PHE A 130 5.27 -23.43 -18.91
C PHE A 130 4.21 -22.34 -18.76
N GLU A 131 3.26 -22.54 -17.84
CA GLU A 131 2.21 -21.57 -17.51
C GLU A 131 2.41 -21.08 -16.06
N PHE A 132 2.18 -19.79 -15.82
CA PHE A 132 2.18 -19.21 -14.48
C PHE A 132 1.12 -18.11 -14.39
N ASP A 133 0.55 -17.90 -13.22
CA ASP A 133 -0.40 -16.82 -12.99
C ASP A 133 0.04 -15.88 -11.87
N PHE A 134 -0.40 -14.63 -12.01
CA PHE A 134 -0.24 -13.58 -11.02
C PHE A 134 -1.47 -12.66 -11.06
N ARG A 135 -1.66 -11.91 -9.99
CA ARG A 135 -2.75 -10.94 -9.86
C ARG A 135 -2.17 -9.57 -9.54
N THR A 136 -2.64 -8.53 -10.19
CA THR A 136 -2.28 -7.16 -9.80
C THR A 136 -3.06 -6.73 -8.56
N ARG A 137 -2.46 -5.85 -7.75
CA ARG A 137 -3.17 -5.20 -6.64
C ARG A 137 -4.41 -4.49 -7.16
N GLU A 138 -5.47 -4.56 -6.38
CA GLU A 138 -6.67 -3.77 -6.61
C GLU A 138 -6.39 -2.34 -6.16
N MET A 139 -6.59 -1.41 -7.09
CA MET A 139 -6.40 0.01 -6.89
C MET A 139 -7.60 0.60 -6.14
N TYR A 140 -7.35 1.14 -4.97
CA TYR A 140 -8.26 1.96 -4.19
C TYR A 140 -7.43 2.96 -3.38
N PHE A 141 -8.08 3.91 -2.74
CA PHE A 141 -7.41 4.77 -1.77
C PHE A 141 -8.34 5.08 -0.61
N GLU A 142 -7.74 5.44 0.51
CA GLU A 142 -8.43 6.00 1.66
C GLU A 142 -8.19 7.51 1.69
N VAL A 143 -9.24 8.29 2.00
CA VAL A 143 -9.13 9.73 2.26
C VAL A 143 -9.36 9.95 3.74
N VAL A 144 -8.35 10.45 4.43
CA VAL A 144 -8.42 10.73 5.87
C VAL A 144 -8.12 12.20 6.11
N THR A 145 -8.94 12.89 6.89
CA THR A 145 -8.77 14.31 7.20
C THR A 145 -8.05 14.51 8.54
N ASP A 146 -7.13 15.48 8.57
CA ASP A 146 -6.50 15.94 9.82
C ASP A 146 -7.36 16.96 10.56
N GLY A 147 -8.37 17.49 9.88
CA GLY A 147 -9.22 18.56 10.38
C GLY A 147 -8.81 19.91 9.84
N ILE A 148 -9.35 20.97 10.46
CA ILE A 148 -9.19 22.34 10.01
C ILE A 148 -8.12 23.06 10.82
N GLN A 149 -7.56 24.12 10.25
CA GLN A 149 -6.72 25.08 10.97
C GLN A 149 -6.92 26.48 10.39
N PRO A 150 -6.73 27.57 11.17
CA PRO A 150 -6.75 28.92 10.62
C PRO A 150 -5.73 29.10 9.49
N ASP A 151 -6.13 29.79 8.42
CA ASP A 151 -5.22 30.21 7.36
C ASP A 151 -4.47 31.48 7.82
N GLY A 152 -3.23 31.28 8.28
CA GLY A 152 -2.44 32.31 8.94
C GLY A 152 -3.14 32.84 10.21
N ASN A 153 -3.35 34.16 10.28
CA ASN A 153 -3.97 34.81 11.44
C ASN A 153 -5.49 35.04 11.26
N ASN A 154 -6.08 34.62 10.14
CA ASN A 154 -7.50 34.89 9.86
C ASN A 154 -8.37 33.71 10.28
N VAL A 155 -9.04 33.82 11.42
CA VAL A 155 -9.94 32.76 11.94
C VAL A 155 -11.18 32.50 11.09
N ASN A 156 -11.54 33.41 10.17
CA ASN A 156 -12.66 33.21 9.24
C ASN A 156 -12.27 32.38 8.02
N LEU A 157 -10.97 32.30 7.73
CA LEU A 157 -10.41 31.46 6.67
C LEU A 157 -9.72 30.26 7.30
N GLN A 158 -10.05 29.09 6.79
CA GLN A 158 -9.54 27.82 7.28
C GLN A 158 -8.84 27.09 6.13
N GLU A 159 -7.84 26.30 6.49
CA GLU A 159 -7.29 25.26 5.67
C GLU A 159 -7.79 23.92 6.20
N LEU A 160 -8.34 23.07 5.35
CA LEU A 160 -8.62 21.67 5.68
C LEU A 160 -7.47 20.81 5.16
N SER A 161 -6.80 20.09 6.06
CA SER A 161 -5.69 19.21 5.70
C SER A 161 -6.08 17.74 5.81
N GLY A 162 -5.36 16.89 5.09
CA GLY A 162 -5.53 15.45 5.16
C GLY A 162 -4.56 14.70 4.27
N GLU A 163 -4.81 13.40 4.15
CA GLU A 163 -3.99 12.47 3.40
C GLU A 163 -4.88 11.55 2.56
N LEU A 164 -4.43 11.30 1.34
CA LEU A 164 -4.93 10.23 0.48
C LEU A 164 -3.86 9.14 0.43
N VAL A 165 -4.24 7.92 0.82
CA VAL A 165 -3.34 6.75 0.85
C VAL A 165 -3.82 5.73 -0.16
N ALA A 166 -3.03 5.51 -1.21
CA ALA A 166 -3.31 4.57 -2.29
C ALA A 166 -2.82 3.15 -1.95
N SER A 167 -3.54 2.13 -2.43
CA SER A 167 -3.21 0.71 -2.24
C SER A 167 -2.06 0.21 -3.12
N ASP A 168 -1.72 0.96 -4.18
CA ASP A 168 -0.60 0.72 -5.07
C ASP A 168 -0.12 2.07 -5.63
N ARG A 169 1.01 2.08 -6.31
CA ARG A 169 1.59 3.32 -6.86
C ARG A 169 0.65 3.96 -7.88
N ALA A 170 0.57 5.28 -7.82
CA ALA A 170 -0.19 6.08 -8.78
C ALA A 170 0.58 7.32 -9.22
N GLU A 171 0.33 7.71 -10.48
CA GLU A 171 0.79 8.99 -11.00
C GLU A 171 0.12 10.13 -10.23
N THR A 172 0.92 11.11 -9.82
CA THR A 172 0.47 12.26 -9.03
C THR A 172 -0.67 13.01 -9.71
N ALA A 173 -0.52 13.30 -11.01
CA ALA A 173 -1.55 13.98 -11.81
C ALA A 173 -2.87 13.20 -11.93
N ALA A 174 -2.84 11.87 -11.83
CA ALA A 174 -4.05 11.05 -11.80
C ALA A 174 -4.73 11.12 -10.41
N ILE A 175 -3.94 11.11 -9.33
CA ILE A 175 -4.44 11.25 -7.95
C ILE A 175 -5.10 12.62 -7.73
N GLU A 176 -4.52 13.70 -8.22
CA GLU A 176 -5.10 15.04 -8.06
C GLU A 176 -6.49 15.15 -8.71
N LYS A 177 -6.75 14.40 -9.80
CA LYS A 177 -8.06 14.34 -10.46
C LYS A 177 -9.08 13.51 -9.67
N CYS A 178 -8.62 12.67 -8.76
CA CYS A 178 -9.49 11.76 -8.02
C CYS A 178 -10.23 12.44 -6.87
N LEU A 179 -9.73 13.54 -6.29
CA LEU A 179 -10.34 14.20 -5.13
C LEU A 179 -10.82 15.60 -5.48
N THR A 180 -12.05 15.91 -5.08
CA THR A 180 -12.65 17.23 -5.21
C THR A 180 -13.15 17.73 -3.86
N ALA A 181 -13.10 19.04 -3.66
CA ALA A 181 -13.57 19.70 -2.45
C ALA A 181 -14.48 20.86 -2.81
N GLN A 182 -15.65 20.93 -2.16
CA GLN A 182 -16.61 22.00 -2.39
C GLN A 182 -17.20 22.53 -1.08
N GLN A 183 -17.41 23.83 -1.00
CA GLN A 183 -18.15 24.47 0.09
C GLN A 183 -19.18 25.44 -0.50
N ASN A 184 -20.43 25.33 -0.06
CA ASN A 184 -21.53 26.19 -0.53
C ASN A 184 -21.67 26.23 -2.07
N GLY A 185 -21.47 25.09 -2.73
CA GLY A 185 -21.52 24.96 -4.19
C GLY A 185 -20.32 25.55 -4.95
N LYS A 186 -19.29 26.05 -4.25
CA LYS A 186 -18.05 26.54 -4.86
C LYS A 186 -16.95 25.50 -4.70
N SER A 187 -16.24 25.23 -5.79
CA SER A 187 -15.02 24.41 -5.77
C SER A 187 -13.90 25.11 -5.01
N LEU A 188 -13.22 24.35 -4.16
CA LEU A 188 -12.05 24.80 -3.40
C LEU A 188 -10.77 24.30 -4.06
N ILE A 189 -9.68 25.04 -3.87
CA ILE A 189 -8.36 24.69 -4.40
C ILE A 189 -7.72 23.66 -3.47
N ILE A 190 -7.21 22.58 -4.05
CA ILE A 190 -6.47 21.53 -3.34
C ILE A 190 -5.00 21.63 -3.72
N ASN A 191 -4.14 21.86 -2.74
CA ASN A 191 -2.69 21.85 -2.88
C ASN A 191 -2.15 20.50 -2.39
N TRP A 192 -1.20 19.93 -3.14
CA TRP A 192 -0.70 18.59 -2.88
C TRP A 192 0.79 18.56 -2.52
N LEU A 193 1.16 17.60 -1.69
CA LEU A 193 2.51 17.14 -1.48
C LEU A 193 2.51 15.62 -1.59
N HIS A 194 3.32 15.08 -2.50
CA HIS A 194 3.36 13.65 -2.79
C HIS A 194 4.62 13.01 -2.23
N ALA A 195 4.45 11.89 -1.54
CA ALA A 195 5.57 11.08 -1.09
C ALA A 195 6.26 10.41 -2.30
N PRO A 196 7.60 10.22 -2.26
CA PRO A 196 8.34 9.59 -3.35
C PRO A 196 7.95 8.14 -3.64
N ASP A 197 7.33 7.47 -2.68
CA ASP A 197 6.85 6.09 -2.84
C ASP A 197 5.63 5.98 -3.77
N GLY A 198 4.94 7.10 -4.05
CA GLY A 198 3.73 7.13 -4.88
C GLY A 198 2.50 6.51 -4.21
N LEU A 199 2.53 6.29 -2.89
CA LEU A 199 1.43 5.72 -2.11
C LEU A 199 0.74 6.78 -1.25
N LYS A 200 1.50 7.73 -0.71
CA LYS A 200 1.00 8.74 0.22
C LYS A 200 0.95 10.13 -0.43
N HIS A 201 -0.22 10.76 -0.40
CA HIS A 201 -0.47 12.06 -1.00
C HIS A 201 -1.14 12.99 0.03
N THR A 202 -0.38 13.90 0.63
CA THR A 202 -0.91 14.88 1.57
C THR A 202 -1.57 16.02 0.81
N PHE A 203 -2.75 16.45 1.24
CA PHE A 203 -3.47 17.56 0.65
C PHE A 203 -3.78 18.67 1.66
N LYS A 204 -3.84 19.90 1.16
CA LYS A 204 -4.35 21.08 1.87
C LYS A 204 -5.38 21.79 1.00
N ILE A 205 -6.58 21.92 1.52
CA ILE A 205 -7.69 22.61 0.86
C ILE A 205 -7.77 24.02 1.44
N LYS A 206 -7.48 25.02 0.60
CA LYS A 206 -7.49 26.44 1.00
C LYS A 206 -8.83 27.10 0.72
N GLY A 207 -9.05 28.24 1.38
CA GLY A 207 -10.24 29.07 1.16
C GLY A 207 -11.51 28.50 1.78
N VAL A 208 -11.40 27.60 2.76
CA VAL A 208 -12.55 27.14 3.54
C VAL A 208 -13.02 28.33 4.39
N THR A 209 -14.26 28.75 4.20
CA THR A 209 -14.85 29.86 4.93
C THR A 209 -15.60 29.37 6.16
N ARG A 210 -15.34 30.01 7.30
CA ARG A 210 -16.06 29.81 8.55
C ARG A 210 -16.97 31.02 8.79
N THR A 211 -18.24 30.76 9.13
CA THR A 211 -19.27 31.81 9.30
C THR A 211 -19.93 31.71 10.66
N ASN A 212 -20.85 32.61 11.00
CA ASN A 212 -21.63 32.54 12.24
C ASN A 212 -22.59 31.34 12.29
N ASN A 213 -22.78 30.63 11.18
CA ASN A 213 -23.54 29.38 11.11
C ASN A 213 -22.60 28.22 10.83
N GLU A 214 -22.98 27.04 11.32
CA GLU A 214 -22.29 25.80 10.96
C GLU A 214 -22.35 25.59 9.44
N GLY A 215 -21.21 25.21 8.88
CA GLY A 215 -21.07 24.89 7.46
C GLY A 215 -20.44 23.52 7.28
N LYS A 216 -20.19 23.17 6.02
CA LYS A 216 -19.51 21.92 5.67
C LYS A 216 -18.65 22.05 4.42
N VAL A 217 -17.55 21.30 4.40
CA VAL A 217 -16.79 21.02 3.18
C VAL A 217 -17.17 19.62 2.71
N ASN A 218 -17.69 19.52 1.50
CA ASN A 218 -17.98 18.25 0.86
C ASN A 218 -16.73 17.78 0.13
N LEU A 219 -16.18 16.66 0.56
CA LEU A 219 -15.14 15.94 -0.15
C LEU A 219 -15.81 14.83 -0.96
N ALA A 220 -15.48 14.73 -2.24
CA ALA A 220 -15.96 13.67 -3.10
C ALA A 220 -14.81 13.17 -3.96
N TRP A 221 -14.77 11.86 -4.17
CA TRP A 221 -13.71 11.24 -4.93
C TRP A 221 -14.19 10.18 -5.91
N ASN A 222 -13.48 10.08 -7.03
CA ASN A 222 -13.71 9.12 -8.10
C ASN A 222 -12.36 8.60 -8.62
N ALA A 223 -12.14 7.30 -8.50
CA ALA A 223 -10.86 6.66 -8.78
C ALA A 223 -10.64 6.25 -10.25
N THR A 224 -11.49 6.72 -11.18
CA THR A 224 -11.39 6.30 -12.59
C THR A 224 -10.05 6.70 -13.22
N ALA A 225 -9.51 7.87 -12.87
CA ALA A 225 -8.21 8.34 -13.37
C ALA A 225 -7.04 7.43 -12.99
N ILE A 226 -7.16 6.64 -11.91
CA ILE A 226 -6.18 5.64 -11.49
C ILE A 226 -6.58 4.22 -11.89
N GLY A 227 -7.58 4.04 -12.76
CA GLY A 227 -8.02 2.73 -13.26
C GLY A 227 -8.83 1.91 -12.25
N SER A 228 -9.58 2.58 -11.37
CA SER A 228 -10.50 1.95 -10.42
C SER A 228 -11.89 2.54 -10.51
N ASN A 229 -12.92 1.73 -10.23
CA ASN A 229 -14.30 2.19 -10.15
C ASN A 229 -14.69 2.63 -8.72
N PHE A 230 -13.71 2.69 -7.81
CA PHE A 230 -13.92 3.13 -6.44
C PHE A 230 -14.31 4.62 -6.39
N GLU A 231 -15.40 4.93 -5.70
CA GLU A 231 -15.86 6.29 -5.49
C GLU A 231 -16.41 6.44 -4.07
N GLY A 232 -16.51 7.69 -3.62
CA GLY A 232 -17.01 7.97 -2.29
C GLY A 232 -17.11 9.46 -2.01
N LYS A 233 -17.68 9.78 -0.86
CA LYS A 233 -17.83 11.15 -0.39
C LYS A 233 -17.83 11.19 1.12
N THR A 234 -17.38 12.30 1.68
CA THR A 234 -17.51 12.60 3.10
C THR A 234 -17.78 14.09 3.29
N GLU A 235 -18.39 14.44 4.42
CA GLU A 235 -18.63 15.82 4.81
C GLU A 235 -17.77 16.15 6.03
N VAL A 236 -16.99 17.24 5.92
CA VAL A 236 -16.24 17.78 7.06
C VAL A 236 -17.01 18.97 7.60
N ILE A 237 -17.49 18.84 8.84
CA ILE A 237 -18.22 19.91 9.53
C ILE A 237 -17.25 21.08 9.80
N ILE A 238 -17.72 22.29 9.52
CA ILE A 238 -17.05 23.55 9.82
C ILE A 238 -17.88 24.26 10.90
N PRO A 239 -17.45 24.24 12.18
CA PRO A 239 -18.22 24.83 13.26
C PRO A 239 -18.48 26.32 13.04
N ALA A 240 -19.58 26.84 13.57
CA ALA A 240 -19.83 28.28 13.57
C ALA A 240 -18.72 29.06 14.28
N LEU A 241 -18.51 30.31 13.87
CA LEU A 241 -17.63 31.25 14.57
C LEU A 241 -18.06 31.37 16.03
N GLY A 242 -17.07 31.34 16.92
CA GLY A 242 -17.28 31.37 18.35
C GLY A 242 -17.74 30.04 18.97
N GLN A 243 -17.99 28.98 18.20
CA GLN A 243 -18.20 27.63 18.75
C GLN A 243 -16.85 26.92 18.86
N PHE A 244 -16.44 26.56 20.07
CA PHE A 244 -15.18 25.83 20.29
C PHE A 244 -15.48 24.34 20.46
N THR A 245 -14.94 23.53 19.54
CA THR A 245 -15.26 22.10 19.44
C THR A 245 -13.99 21.28 19.21
N ALA A 246 -13.91 20.08 19.82
CA ALA A 246 -12.96 19.05 19.45
C ALA A 246 -13.51 18.29 18.23
N MET A 247 -12.82 18.36 17.11
CA MET A 247 -13.33 17.98 15.79
C MET A 247 -13.09 16.52 15.46
N ASN A 248 -11.88 16.04 15.65
CA ASN A 248 -11.49 14.66 15.39
C ASN A 248 -10.27 14.29 16.23
N ALA A 249 -9.96 12.99 16.27
CA ALA A 249 -8.69 12.48 16.74
C ALA A 249 -8.16 11.48 15.71
N ARG A 250 -6.88 11.57 15.38
CA ARG A 250 -6.18 10.65 14.48
C ARG A 250 -5.01 10.02 15.21
N LEU A 251 -4.87 8.71 15.03
CA LEU A 251 -3.71 7.95 15.47
C LEU A 251 -2.59 8.02 14.43
N VAL A 252 -1.37 8.32 14.88
CA VAL A 252 -0.14 8.29 14.08
C VAL A 252 0.81 7.28 14.73
N GLN A 253 1.39 6.36 13.95
CA GLN A 253 2.17 5.23 14.46
C GLN A 253 3.44 4.88 13.66
N ASP A 254 3.81 5.67 12.65
CA ASP A 254 4.93 5.35 11.76
C ASP A 254 6.29 5.40 12.47
N ALA A 255 6.66 6.56 13.02
CA ALA A 255 7.93 6.77 13.72
C ALA A 255 7.76 6.81 15.26
N GLU A 256 6.73 7.51 15.71
CA GLU A 256 6.31 7.58 17.11
C GLU A 256 4.80 7.33 17.17
N GLN A 257 4.34 6.66 18.23
CA GLN A 257 2.91 6.48 18.48
C GLN A 257 2.39 7.72 19.20
N TYR A 258 1.45 8.44 18.58
CA TYR A 258 0.72 9.53 19.22
C TYR A 258 -0.67 9.70 18.63
N VAL A 259 -1.55 10.37 19.38
CA VAL A 259 -2.86 10.81 18.89
C VAL A 259 -2.82 12.31 18.65
N LYS A 260 -3.20 12.74 17.44
CA LYS A 260 -3.44 14.14 17.11
C LYS A 260 -4.93 14.44 17.25
N ILE A 261 -5.30 15.28 18.21
CA ILE A 261 -6.67 15.76 18.41
C ILE A 261 -6.77 17.14 17.78
N ASN A 262 -7.65 17.34 16.80
CA ASN A 262 -7.89 18.63 16.16
C ASN A 262 -9.05 19.38 16.80
N PHE A 263 -8.92 20.68 16.95
CA PHE A 263 -9.94 21.57 17.51
C PHE A 263 -10.30 22.68 16.51
N SER A 264 -11.49 23.25 16.65
CA SER A 264 -11.97 24.30 15.75
C SER A 264 -11.21 25.63 15.86
N ASP A 265 -10.61 25.89 17.02
CA ASP A 265 -9.97 27.16 17.37
C ASP A 265 -8.58 26.89 17.97
N PRO A 266 -7.62 27.83 17.84
CA PRO A 266 -6.33 27.74 18.54
C PRO A 266 -6.51 27.54 20.05
N LEU A 267 -5.70 26.66 20.63
CA LEU A 267 -5.74 26.34 22.06
C LEU A 267 -5.00 27.39 22.89
N SER A 268 -5.33 27.48 24.19
CA SER A 268 -4.54 28.29 25.12
C SER A 268 -3.19 27.64 25.39
N ILE A 269 -2.08 28.28 25.00
CA ILE A 269 -0.73 27.67 25.00
C ILE A 269 -0.19 27.32 26.38
N ASN A 270 -0.66 27.98 27.45
CA ASN A 270 -0.18 27.78 28.83
C ASN A 270 -1.11 26.90 29.67
N GLN A 271 -2.14 26.28 29.08
CA GLN A 271 -3.08 25.43 29.81
C GLN A 271 -2.46 24.06 30.12
N ASP A 272 -2.63 23.60 31.35
CA ASP A 272 -2.35 22.21 31.73
C ASP A 272 -3.47 21.29 31.21
N LEU A 273 -3.11 20.38 30.31
CA LEU A 273 -4.04 19.42 29.70
C LEU A 273 -4.10 18.08 30.45
N ARG A 274 -3.29 17.89 31.51
CA ARG A 274 -3.29 16.66 32.29
C ARG A 274 -4.67 16.42 32.90
N GLY A 275 -5.19 15.21 32.71
CA GLY A 275 -6.56 14.85 33.09
C GLY A 275 -7.64 15.41 32.17
N LEU A 276 -7.40 16.47 31.40
CA LEU A 276 -8.36 17.05 30.47
C LEU A 276 -8.38 16.35 29.11
N VAL A 277 -7.22 15.87 28.66
CA VAL A 277 -7.09 15.07 27.43
C VAL A 277 -6.39 13.76 27.80
N ARG A 278 -7.06 12.63 27.61
CA ARG A 278 -6.59 11.32 28.09
C ARG A 278 -7.05 10.18 27.21
N ILE A 279 -6.31 9.08 27.25
CA ILE A 279 -6.80 7.78 26.74
C ILE A 279 -7.57 7.11 27.87
N ASN A 280 -8.83 6.74 27.64
CA ASN A 280 -9.64 6.01 28.61
C ASN A 280 -9.06 4.62 28.88
N ASP A 281 -9.18 4.17 30.13
CA ASP A 281 -8.69 2.87 30.59
C ASP A 281 -7.21 2.64 30.25
N PHE A 282 -6.41 3.71 30.36
CA PHE A 282 -4.96 3.70 30.21
C PHE A 282 -4.35 4.29 31.48
N ALA A 283 -3.67 3.44 32.26
CA ALA A 283 -3.20 3.76 33.60
C ALA A 283 -1.97 4.68 33.61
N THR A 284 -1.26 4.75 32.48
CA THR A 284 0.01 5.45 32.36
C THR A 284 -0.18 6.89 31.88
N ASP A 285 0.63 7.79 32.42
CA ASP A 285 0.60 9.20 32.02
C ASP A 285 0.92 9.37 30.53
N SER A 286 0.45 10.46 29.93
CA SER A 286 0.74 10.83 28.55
C SER A 286 1.40 12.20 28.49
N ARG A 287 2.40 12.35 27.61
CA ARG A 287 2.97 13.65 27.30
C ARG A 287 2.06 14.36 26.30
N LEU A 288 1.62 15.57 26.63
CA LEU A 288 0.71 16.37 25.82
C LEU A 288 1.45 17.61 25.30
N THR A 289 1.32 17.90 24.00
CA THR A 289 1.87 19.11 23.38
C THR A 289 0.76 19.84 22.62
N ILE A 290 0.69 21.16 22.78
CA ILE A 290 -0.21 22.02 21.99
C ILE A 290 0.53 22.47 20.74
N ASP A 291 -0.06 22.22 19.58
CA ASP A 291 0.40 22.67 18.28
C ASP A 291 -0.74 23.43 17.58
N GLY A 292 -0.76 24.76 17.76
CA GLY A 292 -1.83 25.63 17.27
C GLY A 292 -3.20 25.26 17.82
N ASN A 293 -4.07 24.71 16.96
CA ASN A 293 -5.39 24.19 17.31
C ASN A 293 -5.43 22.66 17.42
N SER A 294 -4.29 22.01 17.59
CA SER A 294 -4.19 20.57 17.80
C SER A 294 -3.49 20.24 19.12
N VAL A 295 -3.86 19.10 19.71
CA VAL A 295 -3.12 18.49 20.82
C VAL A 295 -2.48 17.20 20.32
N LEU A 296 -1.19 17.05 20.55
CA LEU A 296 -0.45 15.81 20.32
C LEU A 296 -0.33 15.07 21.67
N LEU A 297 -1.00 13.93 21.78
CA LEU A 297 -0.97 13.04 22.94
C LEU A 297 -0.03 11.88 22.65
N TYR A 298 1.12 11.87 23.32
CA TYR A 298 2.09 10.79 23.28
C TYR A 298 1.91 9.91 24.52
N PRO A 299 1.38 8.68 24.39
CA PRO A 299 1.37 7.75 25.50
C PRO A 299 2.82 7.40 25.90
N THR A 300 3.09 7.28 27.20
CA THR A 300 4.43 6.93 27.71
C THR A 300 4.80 5.48 27.44
N GLU A 301 3.80 4.62 27.25
CA GLU A 301 3.93 3.23 26.88
C GLU A 301 3.10 2.95 25.63
N ARG A 302 3.43 1.86 24.94
CA ARG A 302 2.70 1.49 23.74
C ARG A 302 1.27 1.08 24.07
N VAL A 303 0.32 1.70 23.36
CA VAL A 303 -1.10 1.38 23.41
C VAL A 303 -1.45 0.46 22.24
N VAL A 304 -2.25 -0.57 22.50
CA VAL A 304 -2.75 -1.51 21.49
C VAL A 304 -4.25 -1.77 21.71
N GLY A 305 -4.93 -2.20 20.63
CA GLY A 305 -6.34 -2.55 20.67
C GLY A 305 -7.27 -1.34 20.61
N GLU A 306 -8.55 -1.58 20.88
CA GLU A 306 -9.57 -0.53 20.85
C GLU A 306 -9.54 0.28 22.14
N LYS A 307 -9.34 1.59 21.99
CA LYS A 307 -9.35 2.55 23.09
C LYS A 307 -10.14 3.79 22.67
N SER A 308 -10.41 4.68 23.61
CA SER A 308 -11.01 5.97 23.29
C SER A 308 -10.20 7.11 23.89
N VAL A 309 -10.11 8.22 23.16
CA VAL A 309 -9.51 9.46 23.65
C VAL A 309 -10.63 10.39 24.10
N PHE A 310 -10.59 10.74 25.37
CA PHE A 310 -11.54 11.63 26.01
C PHE A 310 -10.96 13.05 26.13
N VAL A 311 -11.80 14.04 25.83
CA VAL A 311 -11.52 15.47 25.92
C VAL A 311 -12.57 16.14 26.80
N GLU A 312 -12.15 16.68 27.94
CA GLU A 312 -13.02 17.39 28.89
C GLU A 312 -13.51 18.73 28.34
N ALA A 313 -14.73 19.11 28.72
CA ALA A 313 -15.32 20.37 28.27
C ALA A 313 -14.54 21.62 28.74
N SER A 314 -13.75 21.50 29.80
CA SER A 314 -12.98 22.59 30.40
C SER A 314 -11.70 22.95 29.61
N VAL A 315 -11.33 22.20 28.57
CA VAL A 315 -10.25 22.59 27.65
C VAL A 315 -10.59 23.94 27.03
N LYS A 316 -9.67 24.92 27.13
CA LYS A 316 -9.88 26.28 26.63
C LYS A 316 -9.16 26.60 25.32
N ASN A 317 -9.82 27.38 24.47
CA ASN A 317 -9.19 28.04 23.34
C ASN A 317 -8.34 29.25 23.79
N ALA A 318 -7.64 29.88 22.85
CA ALA A 318 -6.79 31.05 23.09
C ALA A 318 -7.53 32.28 23.65
N GLN A 319 -8.86 32.33 23.52
CA GLN A 319 -9.72 33.37 24.09
C GLN A 319 -10.25 33.02 25.48
N GLY A 320 -9.85 31.88 26.04
CA GLY A 320 -10.28 31.39 27.35
C GLY A 320 -11.66 30.71 27.36
N LYS A 321 -12.28 30.51 26.19
CA LYS A 321 -13.57 29.82 26.08
C LYS A 321 -13.39 28.30 26.12
N GLY A 322 -14.19 27.61 26.94
CA GLY A 322 -14.25 26.15 27.01
C GLY A 322 -14.96 25.50 25.82
N LEU A 323 -14.82 24.17 25.67
CA LEU A 323 -15.59 23.42 24.68
C LEU A 323 -17.09 23.47 25.01
N ASN A 324 -17.92 23.38 23.99
CA ASN A 324 -19.37 23.33 24.19
C ASN A 324 -19.83 22.03 24.88
N ALA A 325 -19.13 20.93 24.61
CA ALA A 325 -19.40 19.60 25.16
C ALA A 325 -18.07 18.83 25.22
N PRO A 326 -17.93 17.86 26.16
CA PRO A 326 -16.81 16.95 26.12
C PRO A 326 -16.89 16.08 24.85
N ALA A 327 -15.75 15.57 24.40
CA ALA A 327 -15.66 14.70 23.23
C ALA A 327 -15.02 13.36 23.58
N ASN A 328 -15.47 12.30 22.93
CA ASN A 328 -14.89 10.97 23.06
C ASN A 328 -14.66 10.37 21.67
N PHE A 329 -13.41 10.05 21.35
CA PHE A 329 -13.00 9.55 20.05
C PHE A 329 -12.58 8.09 20.16
N PRO A 330 -13.36 7.12 19.64
CA PRO A 330 -12.90 5.74 19.56
C PRO A 330 -11.77 5.61 18.54
N LEU A 331 -10.70 4.92 18.92
CA LEU A 331 -9.50 4.71 18.12
C LEU A 331 -9.05 3.25 18.23
N ALA A 332 -8.73 2.65 17.09
CA ALA A 332 -8.13 1.31 17.04
C ALA A 332 -6.61 1.44 16.94
N PHE A 333 -5.91 1.15 18.03
CA PHE A 333 -4.45 1.16 18.06
C PHE A 333 -3.91 -0.12 17.43
N SER A 334 -3.19 0.03 16.31
CA SER A 334 -2.64 -1.13 15.62
C SER A 334 -1.48 -1.74 16.42
N ASP A 335 -1.48 -3.07 16.44
CA ASP A 335 -0.38 -3.83 17.02
C ASP A 335 0.76 -3.95 16.00
N ILE A 336 2.02 -3.86 16.45
CA ILE A 336 3.14 -4.14 15.54
C ILE A 336 3.09 -5.61 15.21
N LYS A 337 3.15 -5.94 13.92
CA LYS A 337 3.24 -7.34 13.53
C LYS A 337 4.53 -7.94 14.10
N PRO A 338 4.50 -9.20 14.58
CA PRO A 338 5.70 -9.87 15.05
C PRO A 338 6.85 -9.74 14.04
N GLN A 339 8.01 -9.25 14.49
CA GLN A 339 9.16 -8.98 13.60
C GLN A 339 10.49 -9.21 14.32
N VAL A 340 11.49 -9.70 13.57
CA VAL A 340 12.90 -9.81 14.00
C VAL A 340 13.77 -8.95 13.09
N ARG A 341 14.79 -8.30 13.68
CA ARG A 341 15.83 -7.55 12.96
C ARG A 341 17.20 -7.85 13.53
N LEU A 342 18.20 -8.11 12.69
CA LEU A 342 19.59 -8.31 13.12
C LEU A 342 20.24 -6.98 13.51
N VAL A 343 21.01 -6.96 14.60
CA VAL A 343 21.74 -5.76 15.03
C VAL A 343 23.10 -5.72 14.33
N GLY A 344 23.21 -4.87 13.30
CA GLY A 344 24.44 -4.64 12.53
C GLY A 344 24.50 -5.37 11.19
N ARG A 345 25.43 -4.96 10.32
CA ARG A 345 25.71 -5.55 8.99
C ARG A 345 26.97 -6.43 9.02
N GLY A 346 27.17 -7.16 10.10
CA GLY A 346 28.41 -7.88 10.36
C GLY A 346 28.47 -9.17 9.55
N VAL A 347 28.94 -9.10 8.31
CA VAL A 347 29.08 -10.26 7.42
C VAL A 347 30.32 -11.09 7.73
N ILE A 348 31.32 -10.46 8.33
CA ILE A 348 32.59 -11.09 8.74
C ILE A 348 32.71 -10.92 10.25
N LEU A 349 32.73 -12.04 10.96
CA LEU A 349 32.80 -12.06 12.42
C LEU A 349 34.23 -12.41 12.86
N PRO A 350 34.81 -11.68 13.84
CA PRO A 350 36.15 -11.95 14.33
C PRO A 350 36.20 -13.30 15.06
N ASN A 351 37.28 -14.05 14.83
CA ASN A 351 37.51 -15.36 15.43
C ASN A 351 37.84 -15.16 16.92
N SER A 352 36.84 -15.21 17.79
CA SER A 352 36.96 -15.05 19.23
C SER A 352 36.17 -16.14 19.95
N ASP A 353 36.66 -16.58 21.12
CA ASP A 353 36.03 -17.61 21.95
C ASP A 353 34.70 -17.10 22.51
N GLY A 354 33.62 -17.33 21.78
CA GLY A 354 32.26 -16.92 22.12
C GLY A 354 31.69 -15.90 21.14
N LEU A 355 30.99 -16.39 20.12
CA LEU A 355 30.30 -15.53 19.15
C LEU A 355 28.92 -15.13 19.69
N ASN A 356 28.73 -13.83 19.95
CA ASN A 356 27.42 -13.27 20.28
C ASN A 356 26.72 -12.79 19.01
N PHE A 357 25.49 -13.28 18.77
CA PHE A 357 24.67 -12.91 17.61
C PHE A 357 23.44 -12.09 18.06
N PRO A 358 23.56 -10.75 18.15
CA PRO A 358 22.47 -9.91 18.63
C PRO A 358 21.39 -9.69 17.57
N PHE A 359 20.14 -9.82 17.99
CA PHE A 359 18.98 -9.42 17.20
C PHE A 359 17.98 -8.68 18.11
N GLU A 360 17.17 -7.83 17.49
CA GLU A 360 16.01 -7.20 18.09
C GLU A 360 14.77 -7.99 17.64
N ALA A 361 13.84 -8.19 18.56
CA ALA A 361 12.54 -8.80 18.29
C ALA A 361 11.44 -7.92 18.88
N ILE A 362 10.29 -7.88 18.21
CA ILE A 362 9.08 -7.22 18.70
C ILE A 362 7.89 -8.15 18.52
N ASN A 363 7.03 -8.20 19.53
CA ASN A 363 5.79 -8.98 19.55
C ASN A 363 5.97 -10.47 19.20
N LEU A 364 7.05 -11.09 19.69
CA LEU A 364 7.35 -12.52 19.51
C LEU A 364 7.51 -13.19 20.87
N ASN A 365 6.88 -14.36 21.06
CA ASN A 365 7.02 -15.20 22.25
C ASN A 365 8.21 -16.16 22.18
N TYR A 366 8.68 -16.42 20.96
CA TYR A 366 9.84 -17.26 20.67
C TYR A 366 10.42 -16.86 19.31
N VAL A 367 11.70 -17.13 19.12
CA VAL A 367 12.40 -16.99 17.84
C VAL A 367 13.05 -18.33 17.51
N ASP A 368 12.63 -18.94 16.40
CA ASP A 368 13.31 -20.11 15.87
C ASP A 368 14.55 -19.68 15.10
N VAL A 369 15.72 -20.13 15.57
CA VAL A 369 17.00 -19.88 14.92
C VAL A 369 17.44 -21.14 14.21
N GLU A 370 17.66 -21.01 12.90
CA GLU A 370 18.25 -22.04 12.05
C GLU A 370 19.63 -21.57 11.58
N ILE A 371 20.67 -22.36 11.86
CA ILE A 371 22.02 -22.11 11.38
C ILE A 371 22.28 -23.05 10.20
N VAL A 372 22.42 -22.46 9.02
CA VAL A 372 22.81 -23.18 7.80
C VAL A 372 24.31 -23.01 7.59
N LYS A 373 25.04 -24.14 7.55
CA LYS A 373 26.47 -24.16 7.23
C LYS A 373 26.67 -24.39 5.74
N ILE A 374 27.34 -23.42 5.11
CA ILE A 374 27.85 -23.53 3.74
C ILE A 374 29.29 -24.05 3.81
N TYR A 375 29.56 -25.14 3.10
CA TYR A 375 30.89 -25.77 3.10
C TYR A 375 31.77 -25.18 1.99
N ASN A 376 33.10 -25.30 2.14
CA ASN A 376 34.09 -24.69 1.23
C ASN A 376 33.88 -25.06 -0.24
N ASN A 377 33.38 -26.28 -0.52
CA ASN A 377 33.09 -26.75 -1.88
C ASN A 377 31.85 -26.07 -2.51
N ASN A 378 30.96 -25.49 -1.70
CA ASN A 378 29.71 -24.86 -2.15
C ASN A 378 29.76 -23.32 -2.07
N ILE A 379 30.80 -22.73 -1.47
CA ILE A 379 30.89 -21.28 -1.26
C ILE A 379 30.88 -20.49 -2.58
N LEU A 380 31.54 -21.00 -3.62
CA LEU A 380 31.54 -20.36 -4.94
C LEU A 380 30.15 -20.37 -5.57
N GLN A 381 29.35 -21.41 -5.32
CA GLN A 381 27.98 -21.51 -5.80
C GLN A 381 27.01 -20.62 -5.00
N PHE A 382 27.26 -20.42 -3.70
CA PHE A 382 26.55 -19.44 -2.88
C PHE A 382 26.79 -18.02 -3.40
N LEU A 383 28.07 -17.67 -3.63
CA LEU A 383 28.49 -16.33 -4.10
C LEU A 383 28.05 -16.00 -5.54
N GLN A 384 27.54 -16.98 -6.29
CA GLN A 384 26.91 -16.75 -7.59
C GLN A 384 25.49 -16.17 -7.48
N THR A 385 24.79 -16.42 -6.36
CA THR A 385 23.41 -15.97 -6.12
C THR A 385 23.32 -14.94 -4.99
N ASN A 386 24.26 -14.97 -4.05
CA ASN A 386 24.23 -14.17 -2.83
C ASN A 386 25.52 -13.37 -2.68
N ASP A 387 25.41 -12.14 -2.18
CA ASP A 387 26.53 -11.50 -1.49
C ASP A 387 26.80 -12.25 -0.16
N LEU A 388 27.88 -11.90 0.53
CA LEU A 388 28.27 -12.60 1.77
C LEU A 388 27.16 -12.57 2.86
N ASP A 389 26.25 -11.59 2.82
CA ASP A 389 25.08 -11.43 3.71
C ASP A 389 23.75 -11.90 3.10
N GLY A 390 23.79 -12.53 1.92
CA GLY A 390 22.60 -13.06 1.27
C GLY A 390 22.12 -14.39 1.87
N ALA A 391 20.81 -14.62 1.81
CA ALA A 391 20.16 -15.82 2.36
C ALA A 391 19.29 -16.57 1.32
N GLN A 392 19.50 -16.33 0.03
CA GLN A 392 18.74 -16.94 -1.05
C GLN A 392 19.25 -18.35 -1.37
N GLU A 393 18.33 -19.32 -1.45
CA GLU A 393 18.65 -20.71 -1.82
C GLU A 393 19.59 -21.47 -0.86
N MET A 394 19.52 -21.17 0.45
CA MET A 394 20.39 -21.82 1.44
C MET A 394 20.34 -23.35 1.41
N ALA A 395 19.18 -23.93 1.09
CA ALA A 395 19.00 -25.37 0.96
C ALA A 395 19.81 -26.04 -0.18
N ARG A 396 20.26 -25.26 -1.18
CA ARG A 396 21.04 -25.77 -2.31
C ARG A 396 22.54 -25.84 -2.00
N VAL A 397 23.01 -24.93 -1.15
CA VAL A 397 24.44 -24.66 -0.95
C VAL A 397 24.91 -24.95 0.48
N GLY A 398 24.00 -25.14 1.42
CA GLY A 398 24.32 -25.45 2.81
C GLY A 398 23.40 -26.47 3.45
N ASN A 399 23.82 -26.97 4.62
CA ASN A 399 23.03 -27.87 5.45
C ASN A 399 22.72 -27.20 6.78
N ILE A 400 21.53 -27.46 7.31
CA ILE A 400 21.15 -27.07 8.66
C ILE A 400 22.07 -27.81 9.65
N VAL A 401 22.81 -27.07 10.47
CA VAL A 401 23.70 -27.63 11.51
C VAL A 401 23.18 -27.38 12.92
N MET A 402 22.24 -26.46 13.08
CA MET A 402 21.57 -26.19 14.35
C MET A 402 20.18 -25.63 14.09
N GLN A 403 19.21 -26.09 14.87
CA GLN A 403 17.90 -25.48 15.03
C GLN A 403 17.63 -25.33 16.52
N LYS A 404 17.24 -24.13 16.95
CA LYS A 404 16.95 -23.86 18.35
C LYS A 404 15.89 -22.79 18.48
N GLY A 405 14.84 -23.06 19.24
CA GLY A 405 13.92 -22.05 19.72
C GLY A 405 14.57 -21.25 20.85
N LEU A 406 14.61 -19.93 20.70
CA LEU A 406 14.98 -18.98 21.74
C LEU A 406 13.69 -18.41 22.32
N VAL A 407 13.56 -18.45 23.65
CA VAL A 407 12.42 -17.85 24.37
C VAL A 407 12.79 -16.44 24.81
#